data_AF-A0A8I3W1M4-F1
#
_entry.id   AF-A0A8I3W1M4-F1
#
_cell.length_a   1.000
_cell.length_b   1.000
_cell.length_c   1.000
_cell.angle_alpha   90.00
_cell.angle_beta   90.00
_cell.angle_gamma   90.00
#
_symmetry.space_group_name_H-M   'P 1'
#
loop_
_entity.id
_entity.type
_entity.pdbx_description
1 polymer ?
#
loop_
_entity_poly.entity_id
_entity_poly.type
_entity_poly.pdbx_seq_one_letter_code
_entity_poly.pdbx_strand_id
1 'polypeptide(L)'
;MMKGTSSFGKHRHKTHTCRRCGSKAYHLQKSTCGKCGYPAKRKRKYNWSAKAKRRNTTRTGRMRHLKIVYLRFRHGFCEGTTSKSKRAAVTASSSS
;
A
#
# COMPACT_ATOMS: atom_id res chain seq x y z
N MET A 1 -39.97 -5.35 -24.02
CA MET A 1 -38.65 -5.11 -23.40
C MET A 1 -38.85 -4.97 -21.89
N MET A 2 -38.36 -5.90 -21.07
CA MET A 2 -38.56 -5.86 -19.60
C MET A 2 -37.27 -5.44 -18.90
N LYS A 3 -37.34 -4.37 -18.10
CA LYS A 3 -36.26 -3.92 -17.21
C LYS A 3 -36.29 -4.76 -15.93
N GLY A 4 -35.19 -4.81 -15.17
CA GLY A 4 -35.14 -5.49 -13.87
C GLY A 4 -34.79 -6.98 -13.96
N THR A 5 -35.59 -7.86 -13.37
CA THR A 5 -35.25 -9.27 -13.14
C THR A 5 -34.77 -10.02 -14.39
N SER A 6 -35.49 -9.87 -15.51
CA SER A 6 -35.10 -10.51 -16.80
C SER A 6 -33.74 -10.04 -17.31
N SER A 7 -33.37 -8.78 -17.05
CA SER A 7 -32.06 -8.25 -17.44
C SER A 7 -30.93 -8.78 -16.55
N PHE A 8 -31.15 -8.91 -15.24
CA PHE A 8 -30.13 -9.37 -14.27
C PHE A 8 -29.58 -10.77 -14.59
N GLY A 9 -30.41 -11.67 -15.12
CA GLY A 9 -29.98 -13.01 -15.55
C GLY A 9 -28.92 -13.01 -16.66
N LYS A 10 -28.77 -11.91 -17.40
CA LYS A 10 -27.84 -11.77 -18.52
C LYS A 10 -26.46 -11.21 -18.14
N HIS A 11 -26.22 -10.83 -16.87
CA HIS A 11 -24.96 -10.18 -16.44
C HIS A 11 -23.80 -11.17 -16.17
N ARG A 12 -23.36 -11.89 -17.21
CA ARG A 12 -22.27 -12.88 -17.12
C ARG A 12 -20.87 -12.30 -17.33
N HIS A 13 -20.75 -11.26 -18.15
CA HIS A 13 -19.45 -10.65 -18.47
C HIS A 13 -18.95 -9.70 -17.37
N LYS A 14 -17.64 -9.68 -17.12
CA LYS A 14 -17.01 -8.80 -16.13
C LYS A 14 -16.23 -7.70 -16.82
N THR A 15 -16.47 -6.46 -16.42
CA THR A 15 -15.88 -5.27 -17.05
C THR A 15 -14.75 -4.65 -16.24
N HIS A 16 -14.62 -4.96 -14.95
CA HIS A 16 -13.80 -4.19 -13.99
C HIS A 16 -12.78 -5.00 -13.17
N THR A 17 -11.47 -4.96 -13.52
CA THR A 17 -10.41 -5.73 -12.81
C THR A 17 -9.02 -5.05 -12.83
N CYS A 18 -8.55 -4.44 -11.72
CA CYS A 18 -7.30 -3.64 -11.70
C CYS A 18 -6.11 -4.32 -11.01
N ARG A 19 -4.93 -4.32 -11.66
CA ARG A 19 -3.68 -4.85 -11.11
C ARG A 19 -2.96 -3.94 -10.09
N ARG A 20 -2.96 -2.61 -10.29
CA ARG A 20 -2.18 -1.68 -9.45
C ARG A 20 -2.74 -1.51 -8.03
N CYS A 21 -4.06 -1.32 -7.91
CA CYS A 21 -4.71 -1.01 -6.63
C CYS A 21 -5.54 -2.17 -6.06
N GLY A 22 -5.60 -3.31 -6.75
CA GLY A 22 -6.36 -4.49 -6.34
C GLY A 22 -7.89 -4.34 -6.34
N SER A 23 -8.42 -3.16 -6.64
CA SER A 23 -9.87 -2.93 -6.70
C SER A 23 -10.47 -3.32 -8.04
N LYS A 24 -11.72 -3.82 -8.03
CA LYS A 24 -12.54 -4.07 -9.22
C LYS A 24 -13.01 -2.76 -9.87
N ALA A 25 -12.10 -2.03 -10.52
CA ALA A 25 -12.37 -0.70 -11.07
C ALA A 25 -11.67 -0.40 -12.40
N TYR A 26 -10.91 -1.34 -12.95
CA TYR A 26 -10.24 -1.15 -14.25
C TYR A 26 -11.13 -1.65 -15.37
N HIS A 27 -11.62 -0.70 -16.16
CA HIS A 27 -12.45 -0.97 -17.30
C HIS A 27 -11.63 -1.61 -18.42
N LEU A 28 -11.98 -2.84 -18.79
CA LEU A 28 -11.20 -3.62 -19.78
C LEU A 28 -11.19 -2.95 -21.16
N GLN A 29 -12.36 -2.63 -21.71
CA GLN A 29 -12.45 -2.01 -23.04
C GLN A 29 -11.82 -0.60 -23.10
N LYS A 30 -12.04 0.23 -22.08
CA LYS A 30 -11.50 1.60 -22.01
C LYS A 30 -10.06 1.65 -21.50
N SER A 31 -9.46 0.49 -21.21
CA SER A 31 -8.12 0.33 -20.68
C SER A 31 -7.75 1.32 -19.57
N THR A 32 -8.67 1.62 -18.66
CA THR A 32 -8.51 2.68 -17.65
C THR A 32 -9.14 2.33 -16.31
N CYS A 33 -8.43 2.65 -15.23
CA CYS A 33 -8.90 2.43 -13.87
C CYS A 33 -9.66 3.63 -13.30
N GLY A 34 -10.95 3.44 -13.05
CA GLY A 34 -11.81 4.42 -12.39
C GLY A 34 -11.47 4.69 -10.92
N LYS A 35 -10.53 3.95 -10.30
CA LYS A 35 -10.09 4.21 -8.93
C LYS A 35 -8.71 4.88 -8.85
N CYS A 36 -7.69 4.25 -9.42
CA CYS A 36 -6.31 4.71 -9.31
C CYS A 36 -5.75 5.37 -10.57
N GLY A 37 -6.47 5.35 -11.70
CA GLY A 37 -6.03 5.93 -12.97
C GLY A 37 -5.04 5.09 -13.78
N TYR A 38 -4.73 3.85 -13.39
CA TYR A 38 -3.93 2.93 -14.21
C TYR A 38 -4.48 2.86 -15.66
N PRO A 39 -3.66 2.99 -16.72
CA PRO A 39 -2.19 2.90 -16.78
C PRO A 39 -1.40 4.18 -16.46
N ALA A 40 -2.05 5.33 -16.26
CA ALA A 40 -1.36 6.61 -16.04
C ALA A 40 -0.28 6.53 -14.95
N LYS A 41 0.87 7.20 -15.14
CA LYS A 41 2.01 7.13 -14.21
C LYS A 41 1.61 7.64 -12.82
N ARG A 42 0.90 8.77 -12.76
CA ARG A 42 0.40 9.37 -11.50
C ARG A 42 -0.87 8.67 -11.03
N LYS A 43 -0.99 8.45 -9.71
CA LYS A 43 -2.23 7.95 -9.10
C LYS A 43 -3.31 9.04 -9.15
N ARG A 44 -4.51 8.68 -9.60
CA ARG A 44 -5.69 9.55 -9.59
C ARG A 44 -6.04 9.98 -8.17
N LYS A 45 -6.14 11.29 -7.95
CA LYS A 45 -6.61 11.91 -6.70
C LYS A 45 -7.48 13.11 -7.07
N TYR A 46 -8.57 13.29 -6.34
CA TYR A 46 -9.44 14.46 -6.48
C TYR A 46 -9.61 15.14 -5.13
N ASN A 47 -9.57 16.48 -5.13
CA ASN A 47 -9.61 17.26 -3.89
C ASN A 47 -10.98 17.25 -3.23
N TRP A 48 -12.04 17.21 -4.03
CA TRP A 48 -13.43 17.12 -3.57
C TRP A 48 -13.75 15.81 -2.84
N SER A 49 -12.95 14.75 -3.00
CA SER A 49 -13.20 13.45 -2.35
C SER A 49 -12.30 13.23 -1.13
N ALA A 50 -12.59 13.92 -0.03
CA ALA A 50 -11.82 13.81 1.21
C ALA A 50 -11.74 12.38 1.77
N LYS A 51 -12.87 11.67 1.82
CA LYS A 51 -12.93 10.28 2.31
C LYS A 51 -12.15 9.31 1.42
N ALA A 52 -12.12 9.53 0.10
CA ALA A 52 -11.32 8.69 -0.80
C ALA A 52 -9.82 8.94 -0.59
N LYS A 53 -9.40 10.19 -0.39
CA LYS A 53 -8.02 10.53 -0.02
C LYS A 53 -7.61 9.78 1.26
N ARG A 54 -8.41 9.86 2.32
CA ARG A 54 -8.14 9.19 3.61
C ARG A 54 -7.94 7.68 3.50
N ARG A 55 -8.73 6.98 2.66
CA ARG A 55 -8.61 5.50 2.52
C ARG A 55 -7.32 5.06 1.82
N ASN A 56 -6.80 5.87 0.89
CA ASN A 56 -5.69 5.50 0.00
C ASN A 56 -4.39 6.27 0.25
N THR A 57 -4.37 7.16 1.25
CA THR A 57 -3.18 7.97 1.55
C THR A 57 -2.04 7.10 2.09
N THR A 58 -0.81 7.61 2.02
CA THR A 58 0.33 7.01 2.70
C THR A 58 -0.02 6.81 4.17
N ARG A 59 0.44 5.71 4.78
CA ARG A 59 0.13 5.27 6.16
C ARG A 59 -1.02 4.29 6.33
N THR A 60 -1.96 4.19 5.40
CA THR A 60 -3.05 3.20 5.51
C THR A 60 -2.61 1.76 5.19
N GLY A 61 -1.48 1.59 4.50
CA GLY A 61 -0.90 0.29 4.16
C GLY A 61 0.16 -0.20 5.16
N ARG A 62 0.88 -1.26 4.77
CA ARG A 62 1.87 -1.93 5.64
C ARG A 62 3.05 -1.06 6.06
N MET A 63 3.41 -0.03 5.28
CA MET A 63 4.55 0.86 5.52
C MET A 63 5.88 0.13 5.83
N ARG A 64 6.15 -1.02 5.19
CA ARG A 64 7.31 -1.87 5.52
C ARG A 64 8.63 -1.10 5.55
N HIS A 65 8.90 -0.34 4.48
CA HIS A 65 10.13 0.44 4.38
C HIS A 65 10.14 1.66 5.31
N LEU A 66 9.12 2.51 5.24
CA LEU A 66 9.07 3.75 6.02
C LEU A 66 9.15 3.51 7.53
N LYS A 67 8.53 2.44 8.05
CA LYS A 67 8.64 2.09 9.48
C LYS A 67 10.10 1.85 9.89
N ILE A 68 10.85 1.10 9.08
CA ILE A 68 12.27 0.83 9.32
C ILE A 68 13.07 2.13 9.21
N VAL A 69 12.82 2.94 8.18
CA VAL A 69 13.49 4.23 8.00
C VAL A 69 13.29 5.15 9.20
N TYR A 70 12.07 5.27 9.73
CA TYR A 70 11.81 6.08 10.93
C TYR A 70 12.50 5.55 12.19
N LEU A 71 12.60 4.23 12.34
CA LEU A 71 13.36 3.64 13.44
C LEU A 71 14.85 3.95 13.31
N ARG A 72 15.42 3.75 12.13
CA ARG A 72 16.84 4.04 11.84
C ARG A 72 17.16 5.53 11.98
N PHE A 73 16.26 6.40 11.54
CA PHE A 73 16.39 7.86 11.70
C PHE A 73 16.56 8.26 13.17
N ARG A 74 15.82 7.65 14.11
CA ARG A 74 15.96 7.89 15.56
C ARG A 74 17.32 7.47 16.10
N HIS A 75 17.98 6.53 15.44
CA HIS A 75 19.33 6.07 15.75
C HIS A 75 20.39 6.70 14.84
N GLY A 76 20.09 7.83 14.17
CA GLY A 76 21.06 8.55 13.32
C GLY A 76 21.49 7.82 12.06
N PHE A 77 20.70 6.85 11.58
CA PHE A 77 21.04 5.95 10.47
C PHE A 77 22.34 5.16 10.67
N CYS A 78 22.73 4.88 11.92
CA CYS A 78 23.89 4.04 12.19
C CYS A 78 23.81 2.70 11.44
N GLU A 79 24.92 2.34 10.80
CA GLU A 79 25.12 1.12 10.01
C GLU A 79 26.41 0.42 10.48
N GLY A 80 26.50 -0.90 10.28
CA GLY A 80 27.74 -1.65 10.52
C GLY A 80 28.13 -1.90 11.98
N THR A 81 27.40 -1.38 12.96
CA THR A 81 27.65 -1.65 14.39
C THR A 81 26.88 -2.88 14.84
N THR A 82 27.55 -3.79 15.54
CA THR A 82 26.91 -4.91 16.23
C THR A 82 26.63 -4.53 17.68
N SER A 83 25.50 -4.98 18.22
CA SER A 83 25.23 -4.80 19.65
C SER A 83 26.30 -5.53 20.45
N LYS A 84 26.92 -4.86 21.45
CA LYS A 84 27.83 -5.55 22.37
C LYS A 84 27.12 -6.75 23.00
N SER A 85 27.68 -7.93 22.80
CA SER A 85 27.20 -9.18 23.40
C SER A 85 27.22 -9.05 24.93
N LYS A 86 26.12 -9.44 25.60
CA LYS A 86 26.04 -9.46 27.08
C LYS A 86 27.13 -10.34 27.70
N ARG A 87 27.58 -11.40 27.00
CA ARG A 87 28.68 -12.27 27.48
C ARG A 87 30.04 -11.56 27.47
N ALA A 88 30.31 -10.73 26.46
CA ALA A 88 31.56 -9.97 26.36
C ALA A 88 31.64 -8.84 27.40
N ALA A 89 30.49 -8.28 27.81
CA ALA A 89 30.43 -7.28 28.88
C ALA A 89 30.74 -7.89 30.26
N VAL A 90 30.20 -9.08 30.56
CA VAL A 90 30.44 -9.77 31.85
C VAL A 90 31.91 -10.17 32.01
N THR A 91 32.56 -10.70 30.95
CA THR A 91 33.99 -11.04 30.99
C THR A 91 34.91 -9.83 31.19
N ALA A 92 34.51 -8.66 30.71
CA ALA A 92 35.28 -7.42 30.91
C ALA A 92 35.16 -6.92 32.36
N SER A 93 34.00 -7.08 33.00
CA SER A 93 33.77 -6.68 34.40
C SER A 93 34.43 -7.60 35.42
N SER A 94 34.63 -8.88 35.10
CA SER A 94 35.24 -9.88 35.98
C SER A 94 36.76 -9.97 35.87
N SER A 95 37.36 -9.12 35.02
CA SER A 95 38.83 -9.00 34.84
C SER A 95 39.39 -7.76 35.56
N SER A 96 38.58 -7.11 36.39
CA SER A 96 38.93 -5.96 37.24
C SER A 96 38.88 -6.35 38.72
#